data_AF-A0A8G2FCY5-F1
#
_entry.id   AF-A0A8G2FCY5-F1
#
_cell.length_a   1.000
_cell.length_b   1.000
_cell.length_c   1.000
_cell.angle_alpha   90.00
_cell.angle_beta   90.00
_cell.angle_gamma   90.00
#
_symmetry.space_group_name_H-M   'P 1'
#
loop_
_entity.id
_entity.type
_entity.pdbx_description
1 polymer ?
#
loop_
_entity_poly.entity_id
_entity_poly.type
_entity_poly.pdbx_seq_one_letter_code
_entity_poly.pdbx_strand_id
1 'polypeptide(L)'
;MFDGEPVVPLITATGPVLIFGGPYSNIQATEALFDEARRLGIAPDQMICTGDIVAYGADPQACVDLIRSHRVATVMGNCEEQLAQNAPDCGCGFAAGSACDRLSAGWFGYANARVDAAAKRWMAGLPRRIDLAIGGRRLAIVHGAPSRINRFVFGSDPEPMLADEIALTGADGVIAGHCGLGFTRMVGGKLWHNAGAVGLPANDGTPRGWFSVLTPHGDGFSITPMPLAFDHRAAAFAMRAAGLAEDYAGAIETGVWPNFDILPLPERAATAMPLAPAVIAVPGDPPAAAAPPADALVALERLETLWVNTGTLCNLACAGCYIESSPRNDRLAYIAPEILKSLLDEARDVQPDLREIGFTGGEPFMNPAIMPMLGDALDRGYRVLVLTNAMRPMQRHFDALRALHAAHGAKLGVRVSLDHFTPSGHEALRGADSWQPALAGLRALDAAGFAPSVAARFDPALASEAEIRAGFAGLFAEEGFAIDAADPAALVLFAELATETPVPGVAAAAWQALRSRGADAMCRTARMVVQRKGESRASIVACTLLPYEARFDLGSTLAASARPVTLDHPYCAQFCVFGASSCMGAR
;
A
#
# COMPACT_ATOMS: atom_id res chain seq x y z
N MET A 1 31.19 -14.09 16.40
CA MET A 1 30.35 -15.28 16.14
C MET A 1 29.24 -15.32 17.16
N PHE A 2 28.11 -14.68 16.84
CA PHE A 2 26.79 -14.98 17.38
C PHE A 2 25.80 -14.63 16.25
N ASP A 3 25.95 -15.35 15.12
CA ASP A 3 25.03 -15.29 13.98
C ASP A 3 23.89 -16.30 14.24
N GLY A 4 23.05 -15.98 15.22
CA GLY A 4 21.77 -16.64 15.41
C GLY A 4 20.67 -15.62 15.14
N GLU A 5 19.88 -15.83 14.09
CA GLU A 5 18.59 -15.14 13.91
C GLU A 5 17.83 -15.15 15.25
N PRO A 6 17.33 -14.00 15.73
CA PRO A 6 16.58 -13.97 16.99
C PRO A 6 15.37 -14.90 16.90
N VAL A 7 15.30 -15.88 17.81
CA VAL A 7 14.19 -16.83 17.88
C VAL A 7 12.89 -16.08 18.16
N VAL A 8 11.94 -16.13 17.23
CA VAL A 8 10.59 -15.56 17.42
C VAL A 8 9.82 -16.44 18.39
N PRO A 9 9.38 -15.94 19.56
CA PRO A 9 8.57 -16.72 20.50
C PRO A 9 7.25 -17.15 19.85
N LEU A 10 6.88 -18.41 20.03
CA LEU A 10 5.61 -18.98 19.55
C LEU A 10 4.70 -19.35 20.73
N ILE A 11 3.48 -18.82 20.72
CA ILE A 11 2.40 -19.17 21.63
C ILE A 11 1.40 -20.04 20.87
N THR A 12 1.00 -21.17 21.42
CA THR A 12 -0.05 -22.02 20.86
C THR A 12 -1.28 -21.96 21.75
N ALA A 13 -2.43 -21.58 21.19
CA ALA A 13 -3.66 -21.42 21.92
C ALA A 13 -4.73 -22.41 21.47
N THR A 14 -5.23 -23.22 22.41
CA THR A 14 -6.36 -24.12 22.22
C THR A 14 -7.66 -23.58 22.81
N GLY A 15 -7.61 -22.44 23.49
CA GLY A 15 -8.75 -21.75 24.09
C GLY A 15 -8.70 -20.24 23.85
N PRO A 16 -9.60 -19.46 24.46
CA PRO A 16 -9.66 -18.02 24.27
C PRO A 16 -8.34 -17.32 24.62
N VAL A 17 -7.96 -16.33 23.81
CA VAL A 17 -6.79 -15.47 24.02
C VAL A 17 -7.25 -14.03 24.02
N LEU A 18 -6.84 -13.26 25.02
CA LEU A 18 -7.12 -11.82 25.10
C LEU A 18 -5.94 -11.05 24.53
N ILE A 19 -6.21 -10.25 23.51
CA ILE A 19 -5.24 -9.37 22.85
C ILE A 19 -5.57 -7.93 23.22
N PHE A 20 -4.57 -7.18 23.68
CA PHE A 20 -4.73 -5.77 24.01
C PHE A 20 -3.45 -5.00 23.74
N GLY A 21 -3.55 -3.68 23.67
CA GLY A 21 -2.42 -2.77 23.52
C GLY A 21 -2.75 -1.42 24.13
N GLY A 22 -1.75 -0.55 24.19
CA GLY A 22 -1.93 0.82 24.66
C GLY A 22 -2.58 0.95 26.04
N PRO A 23 -2.11 0.29 27.12
CA PRO A 23 -2.43 0.69 28.49
C PRO A 23 -2.16 2.16 28.78
N TYR A 24 -1.18 2.75 28.10
CA TYR A 24 -0.92 4.19 28.09
C TYR A 24 -0.94 4.81 29.50
N SER A 25 -0.19 4.21 30.44
CA SER A 25 -0.05 4.71 31.83
C SER A 25 -1.38 4.99 32.53
N ASN A 26 -2.47 4.36 32.08
CA ASN A 26 -3.80 4.50 32.63
C ASN A 26 -4.06 3.26 33.50
N ILE A 27 -3.73 3.38 34.79
CA ILE A 27 -3.86 2.25 35.71
C ILE A 27 -5.32 1.84 35.90
N GLN A 28 -6.26 2.78 35.86
CA GLN A 28 -7.69 2.52 35.99
C GLN A 28 -8.20 1.63 34.85
N ALA A 29 -7.78 1.90 33.61
CA ALA A 29 -8.10 1.05 32.47
C ALA A 29 -7.37 -0.30 32.53
N THR A 30 -6.12 -0.30 32.99
CA THR A 30 -5.31 -1.54 33.08
C THR A 30 -5.89 -2.50 34.12
N GLU A 31 -6.27 -2.01 35.30
CA GLU A 31 -6.94 -2.80 36.34
C GLU A 31 -8.30 -3.31 35.86
N ALA A 32 -9.11 -2.45 35.22
CA ALA A 32 -10.39 -2.85 34.64
C ALA A 32 -10.24 -3.96 33.59
N LEU A 33 -9.15 -3.95 32.79
CA LEU A 33 -8.86 -5.02 31.84
C LEU A 33 -8.61 -6.36 32.54
N PHE A 34 -7.85 -6.38 33.64
CA PHE A 34 -7.60 -7.61 34.41
C PHE A 34 -8.87 -8.09 35.13
N ASP A 35 -9.73 -7.18 35.58
CA ASP A 35 -11.05 -7.51 36.13
C ASP A 35 -11.94 -8.17 35.06
N GLU A 36 -11.93 -7.62 33.85
CA GLU A 36 -12.68 -8.16 32.73
C GLU A 36 -12.12 -9.50 32.25
N ALA A 37 -10.79 -9.66 32.21
CA ALA A 37 -10.15 -10.94 31.93
C ALA A 37 -10.58 -12.02 32.94
N ARG A 38 -10.61 -11.69 34.24
CA ARG A 38 -11.11 -12.58 35.29
C ARG A 38 -12.59 -12.90 35.11
N ARG A 39 -13.42 -11.92 34.76
CA ARG A 39 -14.86 -12.11 34.49
C ARG A 39 -15.10 -13.06 33.31
N LEU A 40 -14.25 -12.98 32.28
CA LEU A 40 -14.28 -13.84 31.09
C LEU A 40 -13.62 -15.21 31.31
N GLY A 41 -13.00 -15.44 32.46
CA GLY A 41 -12.28 -16.68 32.76
C GLY A 41 -10.98 -16.85 31.96
N ILE A 42 -10.37 -15.75 31.52
CA ILE A 42 -9.11 -15.74 30.77
C ILE A 42 -7.96 -15.49 31.75
N ALA A 43 -7.04 -16.45 31.88
CA ALA A 43 -5.89 -16.32 32.76
C ALA A 43 -4.81 -15.40 32.15
N PRO A 44 -3.93 -14.77 32.96
CA PRO A 44 -2.90 -13.86 32.44
C PRO A 44 -1.92 -14.45 31.43
N ASP A 45 -1.65 -15.76 31.47
CA ASP A 45 -0.83 -16.48 30.49
C ASP A 45 -1.53 -16.69 29.14
N GLN A 46 -2.84 -16.41 29.06
CA GLN A 46 -3.64 -16.34 27.85
C GLN A 46 -3.86 -14.91 27.36
N MET A 47 -3.13 -13.94 27.93
CA MET A 47 -3.18 -12.54 27.52
C MET A 47 -1.90 -12.17 26.75
N ILE A 48 -2.05 -11.38 25.69
CA ILE A 48 -0.92 -10.85 24.90
C ILE A 48 -1.08 -9.34 24.70
N CYS A 49 -0.04 -8.60 25.08
CA CYS A 49 0.06 -7.16 24.97
C CYS A 49 0.84 -6.76 23.72
N THR A 50 0.28 -5.90 22.86
CA THR A 50 0.93 -5.39 21.63
C THR A 50 1.85 -4.19 21.88
N GLY A 51 2.11 -3.80 23.14
CA GLY A 51 3.03 -2.72 23.51
C GLY A 51 2.35 -1.40 23.87
N ASP A 52 3.17 -0.36 24.03
CA ASP A 52 2.82 0.95 24.58
C ASP A 52 2.07 0.87 25.93
N ILE A 53 2.69 0.18 26.87
CA ILE A 53 2.22 0.17 28.26
C ILE A 53 2.32 1.59 28.84
N VAL A 54 3.32 2.34 28.37
CA VAL A 54 3.62 3.70 28.83
C VAL A 54 3.41 4.72 27.71
N ALA A 55 2.38 5.54 27.83
CA ALA A 55 2.20 6.79 27.08
C ALA A 55 1.14 7.63 27.80
N TYR A 56 1.02 8.94 27.54
CA TYR A 56 -0.10 9.81 27.93
C TYR A 56 -0.49 9.91 29.43
N GLY A 57 -0.92 8.83 30.08
CA GLY A 57 -1.50 8.77 31.42
C GLY A 57 -0.52 8.96 32.59
N ALA A 58 -1.06 8.93 33.82
CA ALA A 58 -0.38 9.38 35.03
C ALA A 58 0.50 8.33 35.72
N ASP A 59 0.26 7.04 35.49
CA ASP A 59 0.75 5.93 36.33
C ASP A 59 1.62 4.92 35.56
N PRO A 60 2.72 5.36 34.91
CA PRO A 60 3.53 4.52 34.02
C PRO A 60 4.15 3.31 34.73
N GLN A 61 4.71 3.52 35.93
CA GLN A 61 5.35 2.45 36.69
C GLN A 61 4.32 1.41 37.15
N ALA A 62 3.15 1.83 37.63
CA ALA A 62 2.11 0.92 38.11
C ALA A 62 1.57 0.03 36.98
N CYS A 63 1.33 0.59 35.79
CA CYS A 63 0.95 -0.21 34.62
C CYS A 63 2.02 -1.23 34.26
N VAL A 64 3.29 -0.83 34.23
CA VAL A 64 4.41 -1.74 33.93
C VAL A 64 4.52 -2.85 34.97
N ASP A 65 4.43 -2.52 36.27
CA ASP A 65 4.50 -3.50 37.34
C ASP A 65 3.34 -4.48 37.30
N LEU A 66 2.12 -4.01 36.99
CA LEU A 66 0.94 -4.86 36.88
C LEU A 66 1.06 -5.87 35.72
N ILE A 67 1.55 -5.44 34.56
CA ILE A 67 1.82 -6.30 33.40
C ILE A 67 2.91 -7.34 33.73
N ARG A 68 4.00 -6.88 34.37
CA ARG A 68 5.14 -7.74 34.73
C ARG A 68 4.80 -8.75 35.81
N SER A 69 4.07 -8.35 36.85
CA SER A 69 3.70 -9.23 37.97
C SER A 69 2.81 -10.38 37.52
N HIS A 70 1.94 -10.11 36.53
CA HIS A 70 1.07 -11.11 35.91
C HIS A 70 1.73 -11.90 34.77
N ARG A 71 2.97 -11.54 34.40
CA ARG A 71 3.78 -12.23 33.38
C ARG A 71 3.07 -12.33 32.02
N VAL A 72 2.30 -11.29 31.68
CA VAL A 72 1.63 -11.19 30.37
C VAL A 72 2.68 -11.22 29.26
N ALA A 73 2.40 -11.95 28.19
CA ALA A 73 3.27 -11.94 27.01
C ALA A 73 3.20 -10.55 26.34
N THR A 74 4.33 -9.89 26.13
CA THR A 74 4.36 -8.50 25.67
C THR A 74 5.30 -8.33 24.49
N VAL A 75 4.83 -7.65 23.45
CA VAL A 75 5.65 -7.15 22.34
C VAL A 75 6.19 -5.77 22.68
N MET A 76 7.44 -5.50 22.31
CA MET A 76 8.06 -4.16 22.42
C MET A 76 7.33 -3.15 21.53
N GLY A 77 6.78 -2.09 22.13
CA GLY A 77 6.35 -0.89 21.42
C GLY A 77 7.44 0.17 21.31
N ASN A 78 7.16 1.26 20.60
CA ASN A 78 8.14 2.34 20.45
C ASN A 78 8.45 3.02 21.79
N CYS A 79 7.46 3.14 22.69
CA CYS A 79 7.70 3.72 24.01
C CYS A 79 8.62 2.83 24.84
N GLU A 80 8.45 1.50 24.80
CA GLU A 80 9.35 0.56 25.47
C GLU A 80 10.77 0.62 24.90
N GLU A 81 10.92 0.70 23.58
CA GLU A 81 12.22 0.86 22.92
C GLU A 81 12.96 2.12 23.39
N GLN A 82 12.25 3.26 23.43
CA GLN A 82 12.84 4.55 23.79
C GLN A 82 13.12 4.68 25.29
N LEU A 83 12.22 4.20 26.16
CA LEU A 83 12.43 4.19 27.61
C LEU A 83 13.60 3.27 28.00
N ALA A 84 13.73 2.11 27.36
CA ALA A 84 14.85 1.21 27.57
C ALA A 84 16.21 1.87 27.28
N GLN A 85 16.26 2.76 26.28
CA GLN A 85 17.45 3.49 25.88
C GLN A 85 17.67 4.80 26.63
N ASN A 86 16.72 5.22 27.48
CA ASN A 86 16.64 6.59 28.01
C ASN A 86 16.73 7.66 26.91
N ALA A 87 16.06 7.42 25.79
CA ALA A 87 15.98 8.36 24.67
C ALA A 87 15.29 9.67 25.08
N PRO A 88 15.50 10.77 24.34
CA PRO A 88 14.88 12.06 24.65
C PRO A 88 13.40 12.17 24.24
N ASP A 89 12.90 11.28 23.38
CA ASP A 89 11.54 11.31 22.82
C ASP A 89 10.88 9.92 22.77
N CYS A 90 9.56 9.90 22.53
CA CYS A 90 8.76 8.66 22.52
C CYS A 90 8.93 7.78 21.29
N GLY A 91 9.61 8.24 20.23
CA GLY A 91 9.80 7.47 19.01
C GLY A 91 8.49 7.14 18.28
N CYS A 92 7.40 7.85 18.54
CA CYS A 92 6.06 7.54 18.04
C CYS A 92 5.87 7.82 16.53
N GLY A 93 6.87 8.36 15.84
CA GLY A 93 6.78 8.65 14.40
C GLY A 93 5.97 9.90 14.03
N PHE A 94 5.73 10.80 14.99
CA PHE A 94 5.04 12.07 14.76
C PHE A 94 5.85 12.99 13.84
N ALA A 95 5.14 13.78 13.02
CA ALA A 95 5.79 14.80 12.20
C ALA A 95 6.38 15.90 13.08
N ALA A 96 7.62 16.32 12.81
CA ALA A 96 8.30 17.36 13.58
C ALA A 96 7.48 18.65 13.60
N GLY A 97 7.22 19.18 14.80
CA GLY A 97 6.40 20.38 15.00
C GLY A 97 4.89 20.14 14.91
N SER A 98 4.42 18.90 14.82
CA SER A 98 2.99 18.57 14.98
C SER A 98 2.49 18.85 16.40
N ALA A 99 1.17 18.81 16.61
CA ALA A 99 0.61 18.91 17.96
C ALA A 99 0.99 17.67 18.78
N CYS A 100 0.94 16.49 18.17
CA CYS A 100 1.42 15.24 18.79
C CYS A 100 2.88 15.33 19.24
N ASP A 101 3.79 15.81 18.38
CA ASP A 101 5.21 15.98 18.70
C ASP A 101 5.40 16.87 19.95
N ARG A 102 4.76 18.03 19.98
CA ARG A 102 4.83 18.96 21.12
C ARG A 102 4.25 18.38 22.41
N LEU A 103 3.06 17.78 22.33
CA LEU A 103 2.41 17.21 23.51
C LEU A 103 3.18 15.99 24.04
N SER A 104 3.87 15.26 23.16
CA SER A 104 4.62 14.06 23.53
C SER A 104 5.82 14.31 24.42
N ALA A 105 6.53 15.43 24.22
CA ALA A 105 7.68 15.79 25.05
C ALA A 105 7.31 15.87 26.55
N GLY A 106 6.12 16.40 26.87
CA GLY A 106 5.66 16.57 28.24
C GLY A 106 5.41 15.24 28.96
N TRP A 107 4.52 14.40 28.41
CA TRP A 107 4.17 13.14 29.05
C TRP A 107 5.32 12.12 28.99
N PHE A 108 6.12 12.12 27.92
CA PHE A 108 7.23 11.17 27.81
C PHE A 108 8.34 11.49 28.81
N GLY A 109 8.69 12.77 28.97
CA GLY A 109 9.64 13.21 30.01
C GLY A 109 9.13 12.87 31.42
N TYR A 110 7.84 13.10 31.68
CA TYR A 110 7.18 12.70 32.93
C TYR A 110 7.31 11.21 33.22
N ALA A 111 7.07 10.37 32.21
CA ALA A 111 7.11 8.92 32.34
C ALA A 111 8.54 8.39 32.47
N ASN A 112 9.47 8.88 31.66
CA ASN A 112 10.89 8.48 31.69
C ASN A 112 11.53 8.74 33.06
N ALA A 113 11.09 9.79 33.78
CA ALA A 113 11.53 10.12 35.13
C ALA A 113 10.94 9.21 36.23
N ARG A 114 9.85 8.48 35.95
CA ARG A 114 9.10 7.67 36.92
C ARG A 114 9.21 6.16 36.70
N VAL A 115 9.54 5.73 35.49
CA VAL A 115 9.83 4.31 35.20
C VAL A 115 11.22 3.96 35.73
N ASP A 116 11.30 2.96 36.59
CA ASP A 116 12.53 2.55 37.25
C ASP A 116 13.49 1.80 36.30
N ALA A 117 14.73 1.59 36.77
CA ALA A 117 15.73 0.90 35.98
C ALA A 117 15.43 -0.59 35.75
N ALA A 118 14.64 -1.22 36.62
CA ALA A 118 14.28 -2.64 36.47
C ALA A 118 13.22 -2.82 35.38
N ALA A 119 12.24 -1.92 35.30
CA ALA A 119 11.25 -1.81 34.24
C ALA A 119 11.93 -1.51 32.90
N LYS A 120 12.83 -0.52 32.83
CA LYS A 120 13.58 -0.21 31.59
C LYS A 120 14.42 -1.40 31.08
N ARG A 121 15.09 -2.13 32.00
CA ARG A 121 15.81 -3.36 31.63
C ARG A 121 14.88 -4.47 31.14
N TRP A 122 13.70 -4.60 31.73
CA TRP A 122 12.69 -5.55 31.26
C TRP A 122 12.19 -5.17 29.86
N MET A 123 11.88 -3.89 29.63
CA MET A 123 11.48 -3.36 28.31
C MET A 123 12.53 -3.65 27.23
N ALA A 124 13.82 -3.47 27.56
CA ALA A 124 14.92 -3.77 26.65
C ALA A 124 14.98 -5.24 26.19
N GLY A 125 14.42 -6.16 26.98
CA GLY A 125 14.40 -7.60 26.69
C GLY A 125 13.12 -8.08 26.00
N LEU A 126 12.16 -7.18 25.72
CA LEU A 126 10.91 -7.56 25.06
C LEU A 126 11.14 -7.96 23.60
N PRO A 127 10.46 -9.01 23.10
CA PRO A 127 10.53 -9.37 21.69
C PRO A 127 9.82 -8.31 20.83
N ARG A 128 10.35 -8.03 19.63
CA ARG A 128 9.67 -7.19 18.63
C ARG A 128 8.48 -7.89 17.96
N ARG A 129 8.40 -9.21 18.09
CA ARG A 129 7.37 -10.06 17.49
C ARG A 129 7.13 -11.29 18.35
N ILE A 130 5.86 -11.65 18.50
CA ILE A 130 5.42 -12.96 19.04
C ILE A 130 4.55 -13.61 17.96
N ASP A 131 4.74 -14.88 17.66
CA ASP A 131 3.83 -15.64 16.81
C ASP A 131 2.76 -16.34 17.67
N LEU A 132 1.51 -16.29 17.23
CA LEU A 132 0.38 -16.98 17.84
C LEU A 132 -0.18 -18.03 16.87
N ALA A 133 -0.13 -19.30 17.24
CA ALA A 133 -0.82 -20.38 16.57
C ALA A 133 -2.22 -20.58 17.19
N ILE A 134 -3.27 -20.30 16.43
CA ILE A 134 -4.66 -20.40 16.89
C ILE A 134 -5.60 -20.73 15.71
N GLY A 135 -6.56 -21.63 15.92
CA GLY A 135 -7.57 -21.97 14.91
C GLY A 135 -6.99 -22.41 13.56
N GLY A 136 -5.85 -23.10 13.55
CA GLY A 136 -5.16 -23.54 12.33
C GLY A 136 -4.33 -22.47 11.62
N ARG A 137 -4.23 -21.25 12.16
CA ARG A 137 -3.43 -20.15 11.58
C ARG A 137 -2.26 -19.79 12.47
N ARG A 138 -1.19 -19.28 11.87
CA ARG A 138 -0.08 -18.61 12.56
C ARG A 138 -0.16 -17.11 12.33
N LEU A 139 -0.32 -16.32 13.39
CA LEU A 139 -0.47 -14.86 13.34
C LEU A 139 0.74 -14.19 13.96
N ALA A 140 1.32 -13.21 13.26
CA ALA A 140 2.42 -12.40 13.79
C ALA A 140 1.87 -11.24 14.62
N ILE A 141 2.19 -11.20 15.90
CA ILE A 141 1.83 -10.10 16.82
C ILE A 141 2.99 -9.11 16.85
N VAL A 142 2.71 -7.87 16.47
CA VAL A 142 3.67 -6.76 16.41
C VAL A 142 3.07 -5.50 17.05
N HIS A 143 3.87 -4.45 17.21
CA HIS A 143 3.37 -3.17 17.71
C HIS A 143 2.69 -2.31 16.63
N GLY A 144 3.45 -1.71 15.70
CA GLY A 144 2.92 -0.93 14.57
C GLY A 144 2.81 -1.74 13.28
N ALA A 145 3.95 -1.94 12.60
CA ALA A 145 4.02 -2.80 11.42
C ALA A 145 5.30 -3.66 11.41
N PRO A 146 5.31 -4.81 10.71
CA PRO A 146 6.50 -5.63 10.54
C PRO A 146 7.73 -4.89 9.97
N SER A 147 7.52 -3.96 9.03
CA SER A 147 8.61 -3.16 8.45
C SER A 147 9.18 -2.10 9.39
N ARG A 148 8.37 -1.63 10.35
CA ARG A 148 8.71 -0.52 11.23
C ARG A 148 7.80 -0.47 12.46
N ILE A 149 8.43 -0.46 13.64
CA ILE A 149 7.75 -0.53 14.96
C ILE A 149 6.71 0.58 15.16
N ASN A 150 7.01 1.81 14.73
CA ASN A 150 6.17 3.01 14.91
C ASN A 150 5.43 3.43 13.62
N ARG A 151 5.18 2.47 12.71
CA ARG A 151 4.35 2.75 11.55
C ARG A 151 2.88 2.72 11.97
N PHE A 152 2.19 3.83 11.77
CA PHE A 152 0.73 3.87 11.85
C PHE A 152 0.13 3.08 10.68
N VAL A 153 -0.76 2.15 11.02
CA VAL A 153 -1.57 1.38 10.05
C VAL A 153 -3.04 1.54 10.42
N PHE A 154 -3.85 1.95 9.45
CA PHE A 154 -5.26 2.27 9.62
C PHE A 154 -6.15 1.34 8.79
N GLY A 155 -7.44 1.29 9.11
CA GLY A 155 -8.40 0.47 8.38
C GLY A 155 -8.53 0.90 6.91
N SER A 156 -8.40 2.20 6.65
CA SER A 156 -8.42 2.81 5.33
C SER A 156 -7.14 2.63 4.50
N ASP A 157 -6.06 2.06 5.06
CA ASP A 157 -4.80 1.91 4.30
C ASP A 157 -4.98 0.98 3.08
N PRO A 158 -4.24 1.19 1.98
CA PRO A 158 -4.38 0.37 0.78
C PRO A 158 -4.10 -1.11 1.04
N GLU A 159 -4.92 -2.00 0.47
CA GLU A 159 -4.76 -3.45 0.60
C GLU A 159 -3.36 -3.97 0.22
N PRO A 160 -2.72 -3.49 -0.89
CA PRO A 160 -1.37 -3.94 -1.25
C PRO A 160 -0.32 -3.61 -0.18
N MET A 161 -0.47 -2.48 0.51
CA MET A 161 0.44 -2.12 1.61
C MET A 161 0.30 -3.11 2.78
N LEU A 162 -0.94 -3.47 3.15
CA LEU A 162 -1.18 -4.48 4.18
C LEU A 162 -0.65 -5.85 3.75
N ALA A 163 -0.80 -6.21 2.48
CA ALA A 163 -0.30 -7.46 1.91
C ALA A 163 1.24 -7.53 1.99
N ASP A 164 1.93 -6.46 1.60
CA ASP A 164 3.40 -6.34 1.67
C ASP A 164 3.88 -6.49 3.13
N GLU A 165 3.23 -5.82 4.08
CA GLU A 165 3.57 -5.92 5.50
C GLU A 165 3.33 -7.34 6.06
N ILE A 166 2.20 -7.98 5.74
CA ILE A 166 1.94 -9.37 6.15
C ILE A 166 3.00 -10.31 5.57
N ALA A 167 3.39 -10.12 4.31
CA ALA A 167 4.37 -10.97 3.63
C ALA A 167 5.74 -10.97 4.33
N LEU A 168 6.18 -9.84 4.89
CA LEU A 168 7.42 -9.75 5.67
C LEU A 168 7.47 -10.70 6.86
N THR A 169 6.31 -11.15 7.35
CA THR A 169 6.24 -12.01 8.54
C THR A 169 6.34 -13.50 8.21
N GLY A 170 6.03 -13.90 6.97
CA GLY A 170 5.84 -15.31 6.62
C GLY A 170 4.72 -16.01 7.41
N ALA A 171 3.78 -15.25 7.96
CA ALA A 171 2.64 -15.74 8.75
C ALA A 171 1.33 -15.67 7.93
N ASP A 172 0.23 -16.17 8.51
CA ASP A 172 -1.13 -16.15 7.93
C ASP A 172 -1.91 -14.89 8.25
N GLY A 173 -1.28 -13.96 8.98
CA GLY A 173 -1.80 -12.65 9.28
C GLY A 173 -0.97 -11.91 10.32
N VAL A 174 -1.38 -10.68 10.59
CA VAL A 174 -0.78 -9.76 11.55
C VAL A 174 -1.82 -9.32 12.56
N ILE A 175 -1.42 -9.27 13.83
CA ILE A 175 -2.12 -8.57 14.90
C ILE A 175 -1.22 -7.40 15.33
N ALA A 176 -1.73 -6.17 15.26
CA ALA A 176 -1.00 -4.97 15.60
C ALA A 176 -1.79 -4.07 16.60
N GLY A 177 -1.19 -2.95 16.94
CA GLY A 177 -1.73 -1.90 17.80
C GLY A 177 -1.30 -0.53 17.27
N HIS A 178 -0.56 0.22 18.09
CA HIS A 178 0.09 1.51 17.80
C HIS A 178 -0.82 2.67 17.34
N CYS A 179 -1.62 2.51 16.28
CA CYS A 179 -2.55 3.54 15.82
C CYS A 179 -3.72 3.79 16.79
N GLY A 180 -3.91 2.92 17.79
CA GLY A 180 -4.92 3.07 18.83
C GLY A 180 -6.36 2.76 18.42
N LEU A 181 -6.64 2.56 17.12
CA LEU A 181 -7.97 2.22 16.59
C LEU A 181 -8.09 0.73 16.31
N GLY A 182 -9.21 0.14 16.73
CA GLY A 182 -9.52 -1.26 16.46
C GLY A 182 -10.14 -1.46 15.08
N PHE A 183 -9.64 -2.41 14.30
CA PHE A 183 -10.22 -2.81 13.03
C PHE A 183 -9.76 -4.21 12.62
N THR A 184 -10.45 -4.81 11.65
CA THR A 184 -10.06 -6.11 11.10
C THR A 184 -10.25 -6.13 9.59
N ARG A 185 -9.29 -6.66 8.86
CA ARG A 185 -9.33 -6.83 7.41
C ARG A 185 -8.82 -8.20 6.99
N MET A 186 -9.45 -8.76 5.98
CA MET A 186 -8.90 -9.89 5.23
C MET A 186 -8.22 -9.35 3.98
N VAL A 187 -6.97 -9.75 3.76
CA VAL A 187 -6.09 -9.27 2.70
C VAL A 187 -5.51 -10.48 1.99
N GLY A 188 -5.93 -10.76 0.76
CA GLY A 188 -5.49 -11.95 0.03
C GLY A 188 -5.68 -13.27 0.80
N GLY A 189 -6.73 -13.39 1.61
CA GLY A 189 -6.99 -14.56 2.46
C GLY A 189 -6.20 -14.61 3.79
N LYS A 190 -5.34 -13.62 4.06
CA LYS A 190 -4.62 -13.43 5.32
C LYS A 190 -5.28 -12.37 6.19
N LEU A 191 -5.01 -12.39 7.48
CA LEU A 191 -5.64 -11.48 8.45
C LEU A 191 -4.76 -10.24 8.71
N TRP A 192 -5.37 -9.06 8.81
CA TRP A 192 -4.82 -7.94 9.57
C TRP A 192 -5.81 -7.55 10.66
N HIS A 193 -5.39 -7.48 11.91
CA HIS A 193 -6.23 -7.07 13.03
C HIS A 193 -5.50 -6.07 13.93
N ASN A 194 -6.17 -4.97 14.27
CA ASN A 194 -5.78 -4.12 15.38
C ASN A 194 -6.76 -4.28 16.53
N ALA A 195 -6.23 -4.53 17.73
CA ALA A 195 -7.05 -4.71 18.94
C ALA A 195 -7.57 -3.39 19.55
N GLY A 196 -7.11 -2.25 19.04
CA GLY A 196 -7.35 -0.93 19.64
C GLY A 196 -6.43 -0.63 20.83
N ALA A 197 -6.81 0.35 21.64
CA ALA A 197 -6.10 0.71 22.87
C ALA A 197 -7.03 0.65 24.09
N VAL A 198 -6.49 0.18 25.22
CA VAL A 198 -7.27 0.09 26.47
C VAL A 198 -7.24 1.40 27.25
N GLY A 199 -6.13 2.14 27.23
CA GLY A 199 -5.88 3.32 28.07
C GLY A 199 -6.30 4.66 27.48
N LEU A 200 -6.60 4.72 26.17
CA LEU A 200 -7.11 5.91 25.48
C LEU A 200 -8.32 5.50 24.63
N PRO A 201 -9.44 6.23 24.70
CA PRO A 201 -10.62 5.92 23.89
C PRO A 201 -10.36 5.96 22.38
N ALA A 202 -11.19 5.26 21.59
CA ALA A 202 -10.97 5.05 20.16
C ALA A 202 -11.44 6.21 19.25
N ASN A 203 -11.41 7.45 19.73
CA ASN A 203 -11.91 8.64 19.02
C ASN A 203 -13.39 8.54 18.59
N ASP A 204 -14.18 7.69 19.26
CA ASP A 204 -15.54 7.32 18.88
C ASP A 204 -16.61 8.10 19.66
N GLY A 205 -16.20 9.11 20.43
CA GLY A 205 -17.09 9.97 21.22
C GLY A 205 -17.61 9.29 22.49
N THR A 206 -16.97 8.19 22.92
CA THR A 206 -17.33 7.49 24.15
C THR A 206 -16.11 7.24 25.04
N PRO A 207 -16.24 7.32 26.38
CA PRO A 207 -15.11 7.19 27.30
C PRO A 207 -14.83 5.72 27.64
N ARG A 208 -14.54 4.90 26.62
CA ARG A 208 -14.23 3.47 26.76
C ARG A 208 -13.01 3.08 25.93
N GLY A 209 -12.22 2.15 26.47
CA GLY A 209 -11.11 1.52 25.75
C GLY A 209 -11.60 0.33 24.93
N TRP A 210 -10.68 -0.31 24.21
CA TRP A 210 -10.96 -1.50 23.40
C TRP A 210 -9.84 -2.54 23.53
N PHE A 211 -10.25 -3.80 23.52
CA PHE A 211 -9.39 -4.97 23.39
C PHE A 211 -10.10 -6.04 22.56
N SER A 212 -9.46 -7.14 22.25
CA SER A 212 -10.07 -8.23 21.48
C SER A 212 -9.93 -9.57 22.17
N VAL A 213 -10.94 -10.42 22.05
CA VAL A 213 -10.86 -11.84 22.44
C VAL A 213 -10.90 -12.71 21.20
N LEU A 214 -9.86 -13.50 21.01
CA LEU A 214 -9.78 -14.51 19.96
C LEU A 214 -10.24 -15.85 20.53
N THR A 215 -11.27 -16.46 19.93
CA THR A 215 -11.83 -17.73 20.40
C THR A 215 -11.73 -18.79 19.31
N PRO A 216 -10.91 -19.85 19.49
CA PRO A 216 -10.80 -20.92 18.50
C PRO A 216 -12.07 -21.78 18.45
N HIS A 217 -12.41 -22.26 17.27
CA HIS A 217 -13.45 -23.25 17.01
C HIS A 217 -12.98 -24.23 15.92
N GLY A 218 -13.75 -25.30 15.67
CA GLY A 218 -13.29 -26.47 14.92
C GLY A 218 -12.72 -26.18 13.51
N ASP A 219 -13.18 -25.12 12.87
CA ASP A 219 -12.83 -24.71 11.51
C ASP A 219 -12.18 -23.32 11.45
N GLY A 220 -11.67 -22.77 12.55
CA GLY A 220 -11.07 -21.43 12.58
C GLY A 220 -11.05 -20.78 13.95
N PHE A 221 -11.22 -19.46 13.99
CA PHE A 221 -11.43 -18.71 15.23
C PHE A 221 -12.27 -17.47 14.98
N SER A 222 -12.90 -16.95 16.03
CA SER A 222 -13.58 -15.65 15.98
C SER A 222 -12.75 -14.59 16.71
N ILE A 223 -12.81 -13.36 16.21
CA ILE A 223 -12.31 -12.17 16.89
C ILE A 223 -13.54 -11.40 17.40
N THR A 224 -13.60 -11.16 18.69
CA THR A 224 -14.63 -10.31 19.30
C THR A 224 -13.95 -9.05 19.86
N PRO A 225 -14.07 -7.90 19.20
CA PRO A 225 -13.72 -6.61 19.78
C PRO A 225 -14.64 -6.31 20.97
N MET A 226 -14.03 -6.01 22.11
CA MET A 226 -14.69 -5.82 23.39
C MET A 226 -14.50 -4.37 23.86
N PRO A 227 -15.57 -3.63 24.14
CA PRO A 227 -15.46 -2.34 24.79
C PRO A 227 -15.05 -2.53 26.25
N LEU A 228 -14.14 -1.69 26.74
CA LEU A 228 -13.67 -1.67 28.11
C LEU A 228 -14.15 -0.42 28.82
N ALA A 229 -15.09 -0.59 29.76
CA ALA A 229 -15.46 0.46 30.69
C ALA A 229 -14.41 0.55 31.81
N PHE A 230 -14.03 1.77 32.17
CA PHE A 230 -13.15 2.05 33.30
C PHE A 230 -13.55 3.39 33.93
N ASP A 231 -12.99 3.70 35.11
CA ASP A 231 -13.20 4.99 35.77
C ASP A 231 -12.39 6.09 35.06
N HIS A 232 -12.91 6.54 33.92
CA HIS A 232 -12.30 7.57 33.09
C HIS A 232 -12.17 8.91 33.80
N ARG A 233 -13.05 9.21 34.77
CA ARG A 233 -12.98 10.44 35.57
C ARG A 233 -11.81 10.39 36.55
N ALA A 234 -11.61 9.24 37.21
CA ALA A 234 -10.44 9.05 38.05
C ALA A 234 -9.14 9.08 37.24
N ALA A 235 -9.11 8.48 36.05
CA ALA A 235 -7.96 8.53 35.15
C ALA A 235 -7.63 9.98 34.72
N ALA A 236 -8.62 10.75 34.26
CA ALA A 236 -8.44 12.14 33.89
C ALA A 236 -8.03 13.03 35.09
N PHE A 237 -8.61 12.78 36.27
CA PHE A 237 -8.21 13.46 37.49
C PHE A 237 -6.75 13.17 37.86
N ALA A 238 -6.30 11.91 37.77
CA ALA A 238 -4.91 11.53 38.03
C ALA A 238 -3.94 12.24 37.07
N MET A 239 -4.30 12.35 35.78
CA MET A 239 -3.51 13.11 34.80
C MET A 239 -3.38 14.59 35.15
N ARG A 240 -4.50 15.23 35.53
CA ARG A 240 -4.51 16.64 35.95
C ARG A 240 -3.71 16.85 37.23
N ALA A 241 -3.85 15.96 38.21
CA ALA A 241 -3.10 16.00 39.46
C ALA A 241 -1.58 15.81 39.23
N ALA A 242 -1.20 15.05 38.21
CA ALA A 242 0.18 14.87 37.78
C ALA A 242 0.75 16.04 36.97
N GLY A 243 -0.07 17.04 36.62
CA GLY A 243 0.32 18.18 35.79
C GLY A 243 0.51 17.84 34.31
N LEU A 244 -0.12 16.76 33.83
CA LEU A 244 -0.10 16.36 32.42
C LEU A 244 -1.08 17.19 31.59
N ALA A 245 -0.92 17.16 30.26
CA ALA A 245 -1.69 18.01 29.35
C ALA A 245 -3.20 17.74 29.43
N GLU A 246 -3.99 18.83 29.52
CA GLU A 246 -5.46 18.78 29.58
C GLU A 246 -6.04 18.13 28.32
N ASP A 247 -5.40 18.29 27.17
CA ASP A 247 -5.74 17.69 25.89
C ASP A 247 -6.05 16.18 25.99
N TYR A 248 -5.15 15.41 26.63
CA TYR A 248 -5.35 13.97 26.77
C TYR A 248 -6.28 13.60 27.94
N ALA A 249 -6.31 14.39 29.02
CA ALA A 249 -7.25 14.19 30.12
C ALA A 249 -8.71 14.39 29.63
N GLY A 250 -8.96 15.43 28.85
CA GLY A 250 -10.25 15.68 28.20
C GLY A 250 -10.60 14.63 27.16
N ALA A 251 -9.62 14.09 26.43
CA ALA A 251 -9.86 13.00 25.49
C ALA A 251 -10.34 11.71 26.17
N ILE A 252 -9.81 11.40 27.35
CA ILE A 252 -10.28 10.26 28.16
C ILE A 252 -11.75 10.45 28.60
N GLU A 253 -12.15 11.67 28.94
CA GLU A 253 -13.53 11.97 29.40
C GLU A 253 -14.55 12.04 28.27
N THR A 254 -14.14 12.57 27.11
CA THR A 254 -15.04 12.82 25.98
C THR A 254 -15.06 11.70 24.96
N GLY A 255 -14.00 10.89 24.91
CA GLY A 255 -13.80 9.90 23.86
C GLY A 255 -13.37 10.49 22.51
N VAL A 256 -12.98 11.77 22.47
CA VAL A 256 -12.54 12.47 21.25
C VAL A 256 -11.08 12.86 21.39
N TRP A 257 -10.27 12.53 20.40
CA TRP A 257 -8.83 12.82 20.43
C TRP A 257 -8.53 14.31 20.33
N PRO A 258 -7.43 14.78 20.95
CA PRO A 258 -7.10 16.20 20.99
C PRO A 258 -6.56 16.73 19.66
N ASN A 259 -6.11 15.85 18.77
CA ASN A 259 -5.64 16.19 17.44
C ASN A 259 -5.84 15.02 16.47
N PHE A 260 -5.68 15.31 15.18
CA PHE A 260 -5.89 14.36 14.09
C PHE A 260 -4.64 14.21 13.22
N ASP A 261 -3.47 14.53 13.76
CA ASP A 261 -2.22 14.65 12.98
C ASP A 261 -1.86 13.34 12.28
N ILE A 262 -2.16 12.21 12.92
CA ILE A 262 -1.89 10.87 12.40
C ILE A 262 -3.04 10.26 11.60
N LEU A 263 -4.26 10.78 11.73
CA LEU A 263 -5.45 10.13 11.17
C LEU A 263 -5.54 10.37 9.66
N PRO A 264 -5.80 9.33 8.84
CA PRO A 264 -6.22 9.51 7.45
C PRO A 264 -7.62 10.15 7.37
N LEU A 265 -8.01 10.65 6.19
CA LEU A 265 -9.30 11.32 6.01
C LEU A 265 -10.51 10.46 6.43
N PRO A 266 -10.60 9.15 6.10
CA PRO A 266 -11.71 8.32 6.54
C PRO A 266 -11.84 8.21 8.06
N GLU A 267 -10.74 7.98 8.79
CA GLU A 267 -10.75 7.90 10.25
C GLU A 267 -11.03 9.27 10.89
N ARG A 268 -10.59 10.38 10.26
CA ARG A 268 -11.00 11.72 10.71
C ARG A 268 -12.50 11.91 10.58
N ALA A 269 -13.09 11.52 9.45
CA ALA A 269 -14.52 11.65 9.20
C ALA A 269 -15.37 10.80 10.17
N ALA A 270 -14.81 9.70 10.67
CA ALA A 270 -15.43 8.83 11.67
C ALA A 270 -15.29 9.33 13.13
N THR A 271 -14.67 10.49 13.35
CA THR A 271 -14.52 11.06 14.70
C THR A 271 -15.87 11.25 15.38
N ALA A 272 -15.96 10.85 16.66
CA ALA A 272 -17.17 10.91 17.46
C ALA A 272 -18.33 10.04 16.93
N MET A 273 -18.03 9.04 16.09
CA MET A 273 -18.98 8.01 15.69
C MET A 273 -18.75 6.74 16.51
N PRO A 274 -19.67 6.35 17.40
CA PRO A 274 -19.46 5.22 18.30
C PRO A 274 -19.19 3.91 17.56
N LEU A 275 -18.11 3.22 17.95
CA LEU A 275 -17.82 1.89 17.45
C LEU A 275 -18.78 0.87 18.08
N ALA A 276 -19.18 -0.12 17.29
CA ALA A 276 -20.04 -1.22 17.73
C ALA A 276 -19.21 -2.52 17.79
N PRO A 277 -19.37 -3.34 18.85
CA PRO A 277 -18.74 -4.64 18.89
C PRO A 277 -19.37 -5.55 17.84
N ALA A 278 -18.53 -6.21 17.04
CA ALA A 278 -18.96 -7.15 16.02
C ALA A 278 -18.08 -8.40 16.05
N VAL A 279 -18.68 -9.58 16.17
CA VAL A 279 -17.95 -10.85 16.11
C VAL A 279 -17.53 -11.08 14.66
N ILE A 280 -16.23 -11.28 14.46
CA ILE A 280 -15.64 -11.49 13.13
C ILE A 280 -15.16 -12.93 13.06
N ALA A 281 -15.78 -13.72 12.19
CA ALA A 281 -15.34 -15.09 11.94
C ALA A 281 -14.11 -15.08 11.02
N VAL A 282 -13.04 -15.72 11.48
CA VAL A 282 -11.84 -15.98 10.69
C VAL A 282 -11.83 -17.49 10.40
N PRO A 283 -12.05 -17.91 9.14
CA PRO A 283 -11.96 -19.33 8.80
C PRO A 283 -10.54 -19.83 9.10
N GLY A 284 -10.40 -21.14 9.30
CA GLY A 284 -9.18 -21.85 9.67
C GLY A 284 -8.14 -21.80 8.56
N ASP A 285 -7.49 -22.93 8.22
CA ASP A 285 -6.50 -22.98 7.13
C ASP A 285 -6.91 -22.03 6.00
N PRO A 286 -6.03 -21.11 5.57
CA PRO A 286 -6.34 -20.27 4.42
C PRO A 286 -6.79 -21.23 3.32
N PRO A 287 -8.02 -21.12 2.77
CA PRO A 287 -8.42 -22.00 1.70
C PRO A 287 -7.31 -21.93 0.67
N ALA A 288 -6.66 -23.08 0.38
CA ALA A 288 -5.58 -23.18 -0.59
C ALA A 288 -6.03 -22.36 -1.79
N ALA A 289 -5.40 -21.18 -1.98
CA ALA A 289 -6.00 -20.01 -2.63
C ALA A 289 -7.11 -20.48 -3.54
N ALA A 290 -8.36 -20.43 -3.03
CA ALA A 290 -9.48 -21.15 -3.66
C ALA A 290 -9.32 -20.90 -5.14
N ALA A 291 -9.08 -21.97 -5.91
CA ALA A 291 -8.81 -21.84 -7.33
C ALA A 291 -9.87 -20.87 -7.82
N PRO A 292 -9.47 -19.69 -8.33
CA PRO A 292 -10.41 -18.65 -8.65
C PRO A 292 -11.50 -19.34 -9.45
N PRO A 293 -12.78 -19.12 -9.12
CA PRO A 293 -13.85 -19.90 -9.70
C PRO A 293 -13.57 -19.95 -11.21
N ALA A 294 -13.57 -21.17 -11.77
CA ALA A 294 -12.92 -21.47 -13.06
C ALA A 294 -13.42 -20.60 -14.23
N ASP A 295 -14.43 -19.77 -13.97
CA ASP A 295 -15.16 -18.88 -14.82
C ASP A 295 -14.61 -17.42 -14.84
N ALA A 296 -13.74 -16.99 -13.92
CA ALA A 296 -13.11 -15.64 -13.92
C ALA A 296 -11.72 -15.58 -14.60
N LEU A 297 -11.34 -16.64 -15.33
CA LEU A 297 -10.05 -16.75 -16.02
C LEU A 297 -10.10 -16.11 -17.41
N VAL A 298 -9.07 -15.34 -17.71
CA VAL A 298 -8.80 -14.76 -19.03
C VAL A 298 -7.54 -15.40 -19.59
N ALA A 299 -7.72 -16.20 -20.63
CA ALA A 299 -6.62 -16.78 -21.38
C ALA A 299 -5.94 -15.72 -22.25
N LEU A 300 -4.64 -15.89 -22.48
CA LEU A 300 -3.95 -15.19 -23.57
C LEU A 300 -4.49 -15.76 -24.89
N GLU A 301 -5.11 -14.92 -25.71
CA GLU A 301 -5.64 -15.35 -27.02
C GLU A 301 -4.53 -15.39 -28.07
N ARG A 302 -3.67 -14.38 -28.02
CA ARG A 302 -2.45 -14.20 -28.82
C ARG A 302 -1.62 -13.11 -28.17
N LEU A 303 -0.31 -13.06 -28.37
CA LEU A 303 0.50 -11.95 -27.86
C LEU A 303 0.70 -10.91 -28.98
N GLU A 304 0.04 -9.75 -28.88
CA GLU A 304 0.17 -8.64 -29.83
C GLU A 304 1.18 -7.59 -29.35
N THR A 305 1.24 -7.35 -28.03
CA THR A 305 2.12 -6.35 -27.41
C THR A 305 2.94 -6.96 -26.27
N LEU A 306 4.26 -6.79 -26.32
CA LEU A 306 5.15 -7.06 -25.18
C LEU A 306 5.59 -5.73 -24.57
N TRP A 307 5.08 -5.44 -23.39
CA TRP A 307 5.52 -4.31 -22.58
C TRP A 307 6.85 -4.62 -21.89
N VAL A 308 7.67 -3.61 -21.75
CA VAL A 308 8.99 -3.66 -21.11
C VAL A 308 8.97 -2.61 -20.02
N ASN A 309 8.91 -3.04 -18.76
CA ASN A 309 9.14 -2.14 -17.65
C ASN A 309 10.65 -1.86 -17.56
N THR A 310 11.00 -0.61 -17.82
CA THR A 310 12.40 -0.18 -17.87
C THR A 310 13.03 0.01 -16.49
N GLY A 311 12.24 -0.07 -15.42
CA GLY A 311 12.58 0.18 -14.01
C GLY A 311 11.63 1.21 -13.37
N THR A 312 11.59 1.29 -12.04
CA THR A 312 10.66 2.20 -11.29
C THR A 312 11.26 3.56 -10.96
N LEU A 313 12.54 3.79 -11.24
CA LEU A 313 13.15 5.09 -11.03
C LEU A 313 12.59 6.11 -12.03
N CYS A 314 12.14 7.24 -11.50
CA CYS A 314 11.57 8.35 -12.26
C CYS A 314 12.17 9.68 -11.79
N ASN A 315 12.24 10.68 -12.66
CA ASN A 315 12.62 12.04 -12.27
C ASN A 315 11.50 12.80 -11.52
N LEU A 316 10.28 12.23 -11.45
CA LEU A 316 9.12 12.78 -10.77
C LEU A 316 8.61 11.82 -9.68
N ALA A 317 7.93 12.35 -8.67
CA ALA A 317 7.18 11.59 -7.67
C ALA A 317 5.71 12.01 -7.73
N CYS A 318 4.99 11.48 -8.72
CA CYS A 318 3.62 11.91 -9.05
C CYS A 318 2.63 11.50 -7.93
N ALA A 319 1.62 12.33 -7.68
CA ALA A 319 0.48 11.96 -6.86
C ALA A 319 -0.27 10.79 -7.54
N GLY A 320 -0.51 9.72 -6.78
CA GLY A 320 -1.24 8.53 -7.27
C GLY A 320 -0.54 7.78 -8.41
N CYS A 321 0.80 7.69 -8.43
CA CYS A 321 1.52 6.90 -9.44
C CYS A 321 1.15 5.41 -9.36
N TYR A 322 0.59 4.85 -10.45
CA TYR A 322 0.03 3.47 -10.45
C TYR A 322 1.02 2.35 -10.10
N ILE A 323 2.31 2.54 -10.36
CA ILE A 323 3.37 1.56 -10.01
C ILE A 323 4.38 2.12 -9.01
N GLU A 324 4.00 3.22 -8.34
CA GLU A 324 4.76 3.87 -7.26
C GLU A 324 6.14 4.40 -7.68
N SER A 325 6.33 4.67 -8.98
CA SER A 325 7.60 5.17 -9.51
C SER A 325 7.97 6.53 -8.90
N SER A 326 9.24 6.68 -8.51
CA SER A 326 9.77 7.91 -7.92
C SER A 326 11.29 7.99 -8.08
N PRO A 327 11.95 9.11 -7.71
CA PRO A 327 13.42 9.19 -7.70
C PRO A 327 14.10 8.23 -6.73
N ARG A 328 13.33 7.57 -5.84
CA ARG A 328 13.85 6.70 -4.77
C ARG A 328 13.34 5.26 -4.85
N ASN A 329 12.30 4.98 -5.63
CA ASN A 329 11.75 3.63 -5.74
C ASN A 329 12.51 2.84 -6.81
N ASP A 330 13.35 1.91 -6.39
CA ASP A 330 14.09 0.99 -7.25
C ASP A 330 13.68 -0.49 -7.08
N ARG A 331 12.45 -0.74 -6.61
CA ARG A 331 11.88 -2.10 -6.48
C ARG A 331 11.95 -2.89 -7.80
N LEU A 332 11.67 -2.22 -8.93
CA LEU A 332 11.98 -2.74 -10.25
C LEU A 332 13.29 -2.11 -10.73
N ALA A 333 14.31 -2.95 -10.86
CA ALA A 333 15.61 -2.54 -11.36
C ALA A 333 15.56 -2.26 -12.86
N TYR A 334 16.57 -1.56 -13.36
CA TYR A 334 16.72 -1.33 -14.79
C TYR A 334 16.88 -2.67 -15.53
N ILE A 335 15.97 -2.92 -16.47
CA ILE A 335 16.05 -4.09 -17.33
C ILE A 335 17.25 -3.98 -18.26
N ALA A 336 18.00 -5.06 -18.39
CA ALA A 336 19.18 -5.14 -19.22
C ALA A 336 18.82 -5.48 -20.68
N PRO A 337 19.55 -4.96 -21.68
CA PRO A 337 19.33 -5.26 -23.10
C PRO A 337 19.32 -6.74 -23.43
N GLU A 338 20.15 -7.53 -22.75
CA GLU A 338 20.31 -8.97 -22.98
C GLU A 338 19.03 -9.74 -22.65
N ILE A 339 18.28 -9.27 -21.64
CA ILE A 339 16.99 -9.85 -21.25
C ILE A 339 15.97 -9.62 -22.36
N LEU A 340 15.84 -8.38 -22.84
CA LEU A 340 14.93 -8.07 -23.95
C LEU A 340 15.31 -8.87 -25.19
N LYS A 341 16.60 -8.88 -25.55
CA LYS A 341 17.11 -9.63 -26.70
C LYS A 341 16.71 -11.10 -26.64
N SER A 342 16.91 -11.75 -25.48
CA SER A 342 16.53 -13.15 -25.28
C SER A 342 15.04 -13.39 -25.46
N LEU A 343 14.18 -12.46 -25.02
CA LEU A 343 12.74 -12.56 -25.18
C LEU A 343 12.30 -12.33 -26.63
N LEU A 344 12.92 -11.39 -27.35
CA LEU A 344 12.64 -11.16 -28.76
C LEU A 344 13.14 -12.34 -29.64
N ASP A 345 14.24 -12.99 -29.24
CA ASP A 345 14.71 -14.24 -29.87
C ASP A 345 13.70 -15.37 -29.65
N GLU A 346 13.16 -15.53 -28.44
CA GLU A 346 12.08 -16.48 -28.15
C GLU A 346 10.82 -16.16 -28.96
N ALA A 347 10.40 -14.89 -28.98
CA ALA A 347 9.18 -14.44 -29.63
C ALA A 347 9.15 -14.74 -31.13
N ARG A 348 10.30 -14.63 -31.82
CA ARG A 348 10.42 -14.92 -33.26
C ARG A 348 9.86 -16.29 -33.63
N ASP A 349 10.08 -17.28 -32.77
CA ASP A 349 9.79 -18.68 -33.08
C ASP A 349 8.40 -19.11 -32.55
N VAL A 350 7.89 -18.48 -31.48
CA VAL A 350 6.67 -18.95 -30.77
C VAL A 350 5.55 -17.91 -30.66
N GLN A 351 5.75 -16.66 -31.07
CA GLN A 351 4.74 -15.59 -30.99
C GLN A 351 4.58 -14.87 -32.34
N PRO A 352 3.97 -15.52 -33.36
CA PRO A 352 3.85 -14.97 -34.70
C PRO A 352 2.96 -13.72 -34.78
N ASP A 353 2.15 -13.45 -33.75
CA ASP A 353 1.24 -12.31 -33.66
C ASP A 353 1.85 -11.10 -32.93
N LEU A 354 3.06 -11.19 -32.39
CA LEU A 354 3.71 -10.06 -31.73
C LEU A 354 4.02 -8.97 -32.76
N ARG A 355 3.50 -7.76 -32.52
CA ARG A 355 3.65 -6.61 -33.43
C ARG A 355 4.29 -5.41 -32.75
N GLU A 356 4.06 -5.21 -31.47
CA GLU A 356 4.46 -4.00 -30.76
C GLU A 356 5.28 -4.30 -29.49
N ILE A 357 6.37 -3.57 -29.30
CA ILE A 357 7.15 -3.55 -28.06
C ILE A 357 6.94 -2.20 -27.39
N GLY A 358 6.26 -2.22 -26.23
CA GLY A 358 5.96 -1.01 -25.48
C GLY A 358 6.97 -0.79 -24.36
N PHE A 359 7.53 0.40 -24.19
CA PHE A 359 8.45 0.74 -23.11
C PHE A 359 7.77 1.66 -22.09
N THR A 360 7.74 1.20 -20.84
CA THR A 360 7.08 1.88 -19.72
C THR A 360 7.93 1.74 -18.44
N GLY A 361 7.38 2.07 -17.27
CA GLY A 361 8.08 2.07 -15.98
C GLY A 361 7.93 3.41 -15.28
N GLY A 362 8.99 3.85 -14.60
CA GLY A 362 9.13 5.21 -14.11
C GLY A 362 9.26 6.20 -15.27
N GLU A 363 10.47 6.67 -15.53
CA GLU A 363 10.76 7.39 -16.77
C GLU A 363 11.68 6.51 -17.63
N PRO A 364 11.23 5.97 -18.79
CA PRO A 364 12.02 5.05 -19.59
C PRO A 364 13.40 5.55 -19.97
N PHE A 365 13.54 6.85 -20.22
CA PHE A 365 14.83 7.45 -20.57
C PHE A 365 15.78 7.63 -19.37
N MET A 366 15.40 7.19 -18.17
CA MET A 366 16.32 7.04 -17.04
C MET A 366 17.14 5.75 -17.12
N ASN A 367 16.66 4.73 -17.84
CA ASN A 367 17.42 3.51 -18.07
C ASN A 367 18.53 3.79 -19.11
N PRO A 368 19.83 3.68 -18.76
CA PRO A 368 20.93 4.00 -19.68
C PRO A 368 20.94 3.14 -20.96
N ALA A 369 20.30 1.97 -20.91
CA ALA A 369 20.21 0.99 -21.98
C ALA A 369 18.97 1.19 -22.88
N ILE A 370 18.17 2.24 -22.68
CA ILE A 370 16.93 2.45 -23.45
C ILE A 370 17.17 2.50 -24.97
N MET A 371 18.15 3.29 -25.43
CA MET A 371 18.37 3.50 -26.87
C MET A 371 18.75 2.21 -27.63
N PRO A 372 19.70 1.38 -27.14
CA PRO A 372 19.94 0.06 -27.72
C PRO A 372 18.71 -0.84 -27.76
N MET A 373 17.87 -0.83 -26.71
CA MET A 373 16.67 -1.64 -26.66
C MET A 373 15.61 -1.19 -27.67
N LEU A 374 15.42 0.12 -27.85
CA LEU A 374 14.53 0.65 -28.89
C LEU A 374 15.02 0.24 -30.29
N GLY A 375 16.33 0.37 -30.55
CA GLY A 375 16.95 -0.01 -31.81
C GLY A 375 16.77 -1.50 -32.14
N ASP A 376 17.10 -2.41 -31.21
CA ASP A 376 16.97 -3.86 -31.42
C ASP A 376 15.51 -4.26 -31.75
N ALA A 377 14.52 -3.67 -31.06
CA ALA A 377 13.12 -3.94 -31.35
C ALA A 377 12.70 -3.43 -32.76
N LEU A 378 13.13 -2.22 -33.15
CA LEU A 378 12.83 -1.65 -34.46
C LEU A 378 13.53 -2.41 -35.61
N ASP A 379 14.78 -2.79 -35.44
CA ASP A 379 15.58 -3.55 -36.40
C ASP A 379 14.99 -4.94 -36.68
N ARG A 380 14.39 -5.56 -35.65
CA ARG A 380 13.64 -6.82 -35.76
C ARG A 380 12.25 -6.65 -36.40
N GLY A 381 11.88 -5.41 -36.73
CA GLY A 381 10.69 -5.08 -37.51
C GLY A 381 9.45 -4.76 -36.68
N TYR A 382 9.51 -4.81 -35.34
CA TYR A 382 8.39 -4.47 -34.47
C TYR A 382 8.06 -2.97 -34.53
N ARG A 383 6.81 -2.63 -34.21
CA ARG A 383 6.45 -1.28 -33.77
C ARG A 383 6.98 -1.08 -32.36
N VAL A 384 7.41 0.12 -32.04
CA VAL A 384 7.90 0.50 -30.72
C VAL A 384 7.08 1.68 -30.22
N LEU A 385 6.59 1.59 -28.98
CA LEU A 385 5.88 2.67 -28.31
C LEU A 385 6.61 3.01 -27.01
N VAL A 386 7.03 4.26 -26.81
CA VAL A 386 7.66 4.70 -25.57
C VAL A 386 6.74 5.63 -24.79
N LEU A 387 6.45 5.30 -23.53
CA LEU A 387 5.65 6.13 -22.63
C LEU A 387 6.57 7.02 -21.77
N THR A 388 6.57 8.33 -21.98
CA THR A 388 7.52 9.25 -21.33
C THR A 388 6.83 10.50 -20.81
N ASN A 389 7.42 11.16 -19.82
CA ASN A 389 7.03 12.52 -19.43
C ASN A 389 7.63 13.61 -20.35
N ALA A 390 8.44 13.21 -21.34
CA ALA A 390 9.11 14.08 -22.32
C ALA A 390 10.10 15.11 -21.72
N MET A 391 10.42 15.00 -20.43
CA MET A 391 11.29 15.95 -19.74
C MET A 391 12.78 15.60 -19.94
N ARG A 392 13.63 16.13 -19.05
CA ARG A 392 15.09 16.10 -19.14
C ARG A 392 15.70 14.73 -19.43
N PRO A 393 15.22 13.59 -18.88
CA PRO A 393 15.77 12.28 -19.24
C PRO A 393 15.66 11.99 -20.75
N MET A 394 14.47 12.18 -21.36
CA MET A 394 14.30 12.03 -22.80
C MET A 394 15.18 13.00 -23.58
N GLN A 395 15.23 14.27 -23.14
CA GLN A 395 16.01 15.31 -23.83
C GLN A 395 17.50 14.96 -23.94
N ARG A 396 18.07 14.26 -22.95
CA ARG A 396 19.47 13.79 -23.00
C ARG A 396 19.73 12.74 -24.09
N HIS A 397 18.68 12.06 -24.53
CA HIS A 397 18.72 11.03 -25.57
C HIS A 397 18.10 11.51 -26.90
N PHE A 398 17.72 12.79 -27.01
CA PHE A 398 16.87 13.27 -28.10
C PHE A 398 17.50 13.10 -29.49
N ASP A 399 18.81 13.35 -29.64
CA ASP A 399 19.49 13.15 -30.93
C ASP A 399 19.49 11.70 -31.38
N ALA A 400 19.70 10.77 -30.44
CA ALA A 400 19.65 9.34 -30.72
C ALA A 400 18.21 8.89 -31.04
N LEU A 401 17.22 9.42 -30.32
CA LEU A 401 15.81 9.15 -30.56
C LEU A 401 15.38 9.65 -31.94
N ARG A 402 15.79 10.85 -32.33
CA ARG A 402 15.56 11.43 -33.66
C ARG A 402 16.24 10.61 -34.76
N ALA A 403 17.44 10.09 -34.52
CA ALA A 403 18.14 9.23 -35.47
C ALA A 403 17.36 7.91 -35.70
N LEU A 404 16.84 7.28 -34.64
CA LEU A 404 15.99 6.09 -34.78
C LEU A 404 14.68 6.41 -35.52
N HIS A 405 14.04 7.54 -35.23
CA HIS A 405 12.83 7.97 -35.95
C HIS A 405 13.10 8.22 -37.43
N ALA A 406 14.22 8.84 -37.78
CA ALA A 406 14.62 9.04 -39.17
C ALA A 406 14.86 7.70 -39.91
N ALA A 407 15.37 6.68 -39.21
CA ALA A 407 15.64 5.37 -39.79
C ALA A 407 14.38 4.48 -39.94
N HIS A 408 13.44 4.54 -38.98
CA HIS A 408 12.30 3.61 -38.92
C HIS A 408 10.93 4.27 -39.12
N GLY A 409 10.86 5.60 -39.17
CA GLY A 409 9.65 6.38 -39.36
C GLY A 409 8.57 6.09 -38.32
N ALA A 410 7.33 5.98 -38.78
CA ALA A 410 6.15 5.79 -37.94
C ALA A 410 6.14 4.50 -37.10
N LYS A 411 7.12 3.58 -37.26
CA LYS A 411 7.29 2.44 -36.36
C LYS A 411 7.71 2.85 -34.95
N LEU A 412 8.30 4.02 -34.77
CA LEU A 412 8.67 4.56 -33.45
C LEU A 412 7.62 5.59 -32.99
N GLY A 413 6.71 5.15 -32.13
CA GLY A 413 5.73 5.99 -31.46
C GLY A 413 6.22 6.50 -30.10
N VAL A 414 5.85 7.73 -29.75
CA VAL A 414 6.08 8.32 -28.44
C VAL A 414 4.73 8.77 -27.87
N ARG A 415 4.44 8.39 -26.63
CA ARG A 415 3.26 8.85 -25.90
C ARG A 415 3.70 9.69 -24.71
N VAL A 416 3.32 10.95 -24.73
CA VAL A 416 3.70 11.93 -23.71
C VAL A 416 2.64 11.99 -22.62
N SER A 417 3.09 11.82 -21.39
CA SER A 417 2.28 11.98 -20.18
C SER A 417 2.06 13.47 -19.87
N LEU A 418 0.90 14.01 -20.24
CA LEU A 418 0.48 15.38 -19.96
C LEU A 418 -0.88 15.35 -19.24
N ASP A 419 -0.86 15.24 -17.91
CA ASP A 419 -2.04 14.88 -17.11
C ASP A 419 -3.18 15.91 -17.02
N HIS A 420 -3.03 17.10 -17.58
CA HIS A 420 -4.12 18.08 -17.67
C HIS A 420 -3.84 19.06 -18.81
N PHE A 421 -4.85 19.80 -19.26
CA PHE A 421 -4.70 20.84 -20.28
C PHE A 421 -4.34 22.22 -19.71
N THR A 422 -4.07 22.31 -18.39
CA THR A 422 -3.66 23.54 -17.71
C THR A 422 -2.44 23.28 -16.82
N PRO A 423 -1.61 24.32 -16.56
CA PRO A 423 -0.45 24.18 -15.68
C PRO A 423 -0.82 23.66 -14.29
N SER A 424 -1.83 24.27 -13.66
CA SER A 424 -2.23 23.93 -12.29
C SER A 424 -2.75 22.50 -12.16
N GLY A 425 -3.56 22.03 -13.11
CA GLY A 425 -4.08 20.67 -13.08
C GLY A 425 -2.99 19.63 -13.33
N HIS A 426 -2.04 19.93 -14.22
CA HIS A 426 -0.94 19.01 -14.52
C HIS A 426 0.03 18.90 -13.34
N GLU A 427 0.41 20.03 -12.75
CA GLU A 427 1.36 20.08 -11.64
C GLU A 427 0.76 19.56 -10.31
N ALA A 428 -0.57 19.64 -10.14
CA ALA A 428 -1.25 18.98 -9.02
C ALA A 428 -0.99 17.47 -9.00
N LEU A 429 -0.83 16.85 -10.17
CA LEU A 429 -0.60 15.42 -10.33
C LEU A 429 0.87 15.04 -10.49
N ARG A 430 1.62 15.79 -11.31
CA ARG A 430 3.00 15.47 -11.71
C ARG A 430 4.06 16.14 -10.84
N GLY A 431 3.66 17.09 -9.99
CA GLY A 431 4.54 17.88 -9.13
C GLY A 431 4.79 19.27 -9.68
N ALA A 432 5.24 20.18 -8.81
CA ALA A 432 5.58 21.55 -9.18
C ALA A 432 6.67 21.60 -10.27
N ASP A 433 6.63 22.65 -11.10
CA ASP A 433 7.58 22.91 -12.18
C ASP A 433 7.64 21.82 -13.27
N SER A 434 6.61 20.96 -13.37
CA SER A 434 6.57 19.88 -14.36
C SER A 434 5.93 20.29 -15.69
N TRP A 435 5.09 21.34 -15.70
CA TRP A 435 4.33 21.74 -16.89
C TRP A 435 5.22 22.18 -18.06
N GLN A 436 6.06 23.20 -17.82
CA GLN A 436 6.87 23.79 -18.88
C GLN A 436 7.88 22.78 -19.47
N PRO A 437 8.58 21.95 -18.68
CA PRO A 437 9.47 20.94 -19.24
C PRO A 437 8.75 19.85 -20.07
N ALA A 438 7.57 19.40 -19.64
CA ALA A 438 6.79 18.41 -20.39
C ALA A 438 6.34 18.97 -21.74
N LEU A 439 5.82 20.21 -21.73
CA LEU A 439 5.35 20.90 -22.94
C LEU A 439 6.50 21.22 -23.90
N ALA A 440 7.65 21.66 -23.38
CA ALA A 440 8.86 21.84 -24.18
C ALA A 440 9.32 20.53 -24.84
N GLY A 441 9.19 19.41 -24.13
CA GLY A 441 9.48 18.09 -24.68
C GLY A 441 8.55 17.68 -25.80
N LEU A 442 7.24 17.93 -25.64
CA LEU A 442 6.24 17.69 -26.67
C LEU A 442 6.49 18.54 -27.93
N ARG A 443 6.80 19.84 -27.76
CA ARG A 443 7.21 20.73 -28.85
C ARG A 443 8.46 20.25 -29.59
N ALA A 444 9.46 19.74 -28.86
CA ALA A 444 10.67 19.22 -29.46
C ALA A 444 10.37 18.00 -30.35
N LEU A 445 9.53 17.07 -29.88
CA LEU A 445 9.10 15.90 -30.64
C LEU A 445 8.36 16.30 -31.92
N ASP A 446 7.36 17.18 -31.81
CA ASP A 446 6.59 17.68 -32.96
C ASP A 446 7.50 18.36 -34.01
N ALA A 447 8.39 19.27 -33.57
CA ALA A 447 9.35 19.94 -34.44
C ALA A 447 10.35 18.98 -35.11
N ALA A 448 10.61 17.81 -34.52
CA ALA A 448 11.45 16.77 -35.09
C ALA A 448 10.70 15.79 -36.02
N GLY A 449 9.41 16.05 -36.29
CA GLY A 449 8.58 15.26 -37.20
C GLY A 449 8.03 13.97 -36.58
N PHE A 450 8.01 13.85 -35.25
CA PHE A 450 7.26 12.80 -34.59
C PHE A 450 5.77 13.12 -34.64
N ALA A 451 4.93 12.09 -34.56
CA ALA A 451 3.49 12.22 -34.32
C ALA A 451 3.18 11.72 -32.90
N PRO A 452 3.48 12.52 -31.84
CA PRO A 452 3.29 12.06 -30.47
C PRO A 452 1.80 11.92 -30.14
N SER A 453 1.46 10.90 -29.36
CA SER A 453 0.16 10.84 -28.67
C SER A 453 0.31 11.41 -27.26
N VAL A 454 -0.80 11.87 -26.69
CA VAL A 454 -0.86 12.37 -25.31
C VAL A 454 -1.66 11.40 -24.46
N ALA A 455 -1.21 11.20 -23.21
CA ALA A 455 -1.96 10.49 -22.20
C ALA A 455 -2.18 11.39 -20.99
N ALA A 456 -3.41 11.40 -20.48
CA ALA A 456 -3.78 12.17 -19.31
C ALA A 456 -4.66 11.38 -18.35
N ARG A 457 -4.60 11.73 -17.07
CA ARG A 457 -5.52 11.23 -16.05
C ARG A 457 -6.62 12.25 -15.81
N PHE A 458 -7.82 11.79 -15.49
CA PHE A 458 -8.92 12.66 -15.06
C PHE A 458 -9.82 11.95 -14.07
N ASP A 459 -10.49 12.72 -13.22
CA ASP A 459 -11.52 12.22 -12.32
C ASP A 459 -12.91 12.45 -12.96
N PRO A 460 -13.64 11.38 -13.32
CA PRO A 460 -14.99 11.48 -13.86
C PRO A 460 -15.99 12.16 -12.91
N ALA A 461 -15.71 12.23 -11.60
CA ALA A 461 -16.52 12.95 -10.63
C ALA A 461 -16.30 14.47 -10.69
N LEU A 462 -15.15 14.93 -11.22
CA LEU A 462 -14.82 16.35 -11.33
C LEU A 462 -15.12 16.92 -12.73
N ALA A 463 -14.91 16.13 -13.79
CA ALA A 463 -15.16 16.56 -15.16
C ALA A 463 -15.52 15.38 -16.06
N SER A 464 -16.41 15.61 -17.02
CA SER A 464 -16.72 14.63 -18.06
C SER A 464 -15.57 14.46 -19.04
N GLU A 465 -15.45 13.28 -19.66
CA GLU A 465 -14.44 13.02 -20.69
C GLU A 465 -14.51 14.03 -21.84
N ALA A 466 -15.72 14.46 -22.23
CA ALA A 466 -15.93 15.45 -23.27
C ALA A 466 -15.34 16.83 -22.91
N GLU A 467 -15.46 17.26 -21.66
CA GLU A 467 -14.86 18.50 -21.16
C GLU A 467 -13.33 18.41 -21.16
N ILE A 468 -12.77 17.27 -20.73
CA ILE A 468 -11.32 17.04 -20.76
C ILE A 468 -10.79 17.08 -22.19
N ARG A 469 -11.43 16.38 -23.13
CA ARG A 469 -11.05 16.40 -24.55
C ARG A 469 -11.15 17.78 -25.16
N ALA A 470 -12.20 18.55 -24.84
CA ALA A 470 -12.34 19.93 -25.31
C ALA A 470 -11.22 20.85 -24.78
N GLY A 471 -10.83 20.69 -23.51
CA GLY A 471 -9.71 21.40 -22.92
C GLY A 471 -8.39 21.10 -23.63
N PHE A 472 -8.10 19.82 -23.89
CA PHE A 472 -6.92 19.42 -24.67
C PHE A 472 -6.98 19.91 -26.13
N ALA A 473 -8.15 19.90 -26.77
CA ALA A 473 -8.32 20.45 -28.12
C ALA A 473 -7.93 21.94 -28.16
N GLY A 474 -8.33 22.71 -27.13
CA GLY A 474 -7.92 24.11 -26.98
C GLY A 474 -6.41 24.26 -26.84
N LEU A 475 -5.79 23.48 -25.94
CA LEU A 475 -4.34 23.48 -25.76
C LEU A 475 -3.59 23.10 -27.04
N PHE A 476 -4.00 22.04 -27.73
CA PHE A 476 -3.35 21.57 -28.95
C PHE A 476 -3.45 22.62 -30.06
N ALA A 477 -4.58 23.32 -30.18
CA ALA A 477 -4.74 24.42 -31.11
C ALA A 477 -3.86 25.63 -30.77
N GLU A 478 -3.75 25.98 -29.48
CA GLU A 478 -2.88 27.08 -29.01
C GLU A 478 -1.39 26.79 -29.29
N GLU A 479 -0.97 25.56 -29.06
CA GLU A 479 0.41 25.11 -29.25
C GLU A 479 0.75 24.74 -30.70
N GLY A 480 -0.27 24.58 -31.55
CA GLY A 480 -0.12 24.18 -32.95
C GLY A 480 0.18 22.70 -33.17
N PHE A 481 -0.14 21.83 -32.20
CA PHE A 481 0.09 20.39 -32.32
C PHE A 481 -0.90 19.72 -33.27
N ALA A 482 -0.42 18.85 -34.15
CA ALA A 482 -1.25 18.04 -35.04
C ALA A 482 -1.81 16.78 -34.33
N ILE A 483 -2.43 16.97 -33.17
CA ILE A 483 -3.00 15.89 -32.34
C ILE A 483 -4.52 16.06 -32.27
N ASP A 484 -5.27 15.06 -32.72
CA ASP A 484 -6.72 15.06 -32.62
C ASP A 484 -7.17 14.64 -31.20
N ALA A 485 -7.66 15.59 -30.41
CA ALA A 485 -8.16 15.32 -29.06
C ALA A 485 -9.42 14.43 -29.03
N ALA A 486 -10.15 14.30 -30.15
CA ALA A 486 -11.31 13.42 -30.26
C ALA A 486 -10.90 11.96 -30.59
N ASP A 487 -9.70 11.74 -31.13
CA ASP A 487 -9.19 10.40 -31.39
C ASP A 487 -8.66 9.76 -30.09
N PRO A 488 -9.28 8.66 -29.60
CA PRO A 488 -8.84 7.97 -28.38
C PRO A 488 -7.46 7.33 -28.50
N ALA A 489 -6.90 7.18 -29.71
CA ALA A 489 -5.53 6.71 -29.90
C ALA A 489 -4.50 7.87 -29.79
N ALA A 490 -4.90 9.08 -30.18
CA ALA A 490 -4.07 10.28 -30.13
C ALA A 490 -4.12 10.99 -28.75
N LEU A 491 -5.29 11.01 -28.10
CA LEU A 491 -5.47 11.44 -26.70
C LEU A 491 -6.09 10.31 -25.87
N VAL A 492 -5.25 9.66 -25.07
CA VAL A 492 -5.66 8.58 -24.16
C VAL A 492 -6.01 9.17 -22.79
N LEU A 493 -7.24 8.93 -22.33
CA LEU A 493 -7.71 9.40 -21.04
C LEU A 493 -7.89 8.22 -20.07
N PHE A 494 -7.24 8.34 -18.91
CA PHE A 494 -7.31 7.37 -17.83
C PHE A 494 -8.19 7.93 -16.72
N ALA A 495 -9.25 7.19 -16.36
CA ALA A 495 -9.99 7.51 -15.15
C ALA A 495 -9.07 7.32 -13.93
N GLU A 496 -9.12 8.25 -12.98
CA GLU A 496 -8.45 8.09 -11.71
C GLU A 496 -9.01 6.87 -10.98
N LEU A 497 -8.12 6.04 -10.43
CA LEU A 497 -8.51 4.83 -9.72
C LEU A 497 -9.03 5.25 -8.35
N ALA A 498 -10.35 5.24 -8.17
CA ALA A 498 -10.96 5.51 -6.87
C ALA A 498 -10.47 4.47 -5.85
N THR A 499 -9.69 4.93 -4.87
CA THR A 499 -9.17 4.10 -3.76
C THR A 499 -10.19 3.89 -2.65
N GLU A 500 -11.31 4.62 -2.67
CA GLU A 500 -12.23 4.73 -1.53
C GLU A 500 -13.38 3.70 -1.54
N THR A 501 -13.67 3.04 -2.67
CA THR A 501 -14.70 1.98 -2.73
C THR A 501 -14.08 0.68 -3.24
N PRO A 502 -14.07 -0.41 -2.45
CA PRO A 502 -13.70 -1.73 -2.95
C PRO A 502 -14.69 -2.12 -4.06
N VAL A 503 -14.26 -2.02 -5.31
CA VAL A 503 -15.02 -2.61 -6.42
C VAL A 503 -14.74 -4.10 -6.35
N PRO A 504 -15.74 -4.95 -6.04
CA PRO A 504 -15.53 -6.40 -6.05
C PRO A 504 -15.03 -6.82 -7.44
N GLY A 505 -14.14 -7.83 -7.45
CA GLY A 505 -13.67 -8.44 -8.68
C GLY A 505 -14.81 -8.81 -9.63
N VAL A 506 -14.55 -8.79 -10.93
CA VAL A 506 -15.61 -8.98 -11.92
C VAL A 506 -15.96 -10.46 -12.01
N ALA A 507 -17.19 -10.82 -11.59
CA ALA A 507 -17.69 -12.17 -11.75
C ALA A 507 -17.74 -12.57 -13.24
N ALA A 508 -17.52 -13.85 -13.52
CA ALA A 508 -17.50 -14.41 -14.88
C ALA A 508 -18.69 -14.01 -15.75
N ALA A 509 -19.90 -14.09 -15.19
CA ALA A 509 -21.13 -13.71 -15.89
C ALA A 509 -21.16 -12.22 -16.23
N ALA A 510 -20.64 -11.36 -15.35
CA ALA A 510 -20.52 -9.93 -15.61
C ALA A 510 -19.49 -9.65 -16.70
N TRP A 511 -18.34 -10.35 -16.67
CA TRP A 511 -17.32 -10.22 -17.72
C TRP A 511 -17.85 -10.69 -19.08
N GLN A 512 -18.52 -11.85 -19.16
CA GLN A 512 -19.06 -12.36 -20.41
C GLN A 512 -20.17 -11.46 -20.98
N ALA A 513 -20.98 -10.84 -20.11
CA ALA A 513 -21.97 -9.85 -20.50
C ALA A 513 -21.35 -8.52 -20.97
N LEU A 514 -20.21 -8.10 -20.42
CA LEU A 514 -19.50 -6.88 -20.83
C LEU A 514 -18.67 -7.11 -22.10
N ARG A 515 -18.11 -8.30 -22.27
CA ARG A 515 -17.40 -8.71 -23.49
C ARG A 515 -18.31 -8.67 -24.73
N SER A 516 -19.55 -9.12 -24.61
CA SER A 516 -20.53 -9.04 -25.72
C SER A 516 -20.91 -7.58 -26.05
N ARG A 517 -20.57 -6.63 -25.18
CA ARG A 517 -20.74 -5.18 -25.36
C ARG A 517 -19.46 -4.45 -25.76
N GLY A 518 -18.38 -5.18 -26.06
CA GLY A 518 -17.14 -4.62 -26.61
C GLY A 518 -16.05 -4.26 -25.58
N ALA A 519 -16.22 -4.59 -24.30
CA ALA A 519 -15.14 -4.44 -23.31
C ALA A 519 -13.95 -5.38 -23.63
N ASP A 520 -12.72 -4.90 -23.46
CA ASP A 520 -11.50 -5.65 -23.75
C ASP A 520 -10.49 -5.56 -22.60
N ALA A 521 -9.76 -6.65 -22.37
CA ALA A 521 -8.81 -6.75 -21.27
C ALA A 521 -7.40 -6.91 -21.84
N MET A 522 -6.49 -6.02 -21.43
CA MET A 522 -5.11 -6.01 -21.91
C MET A 522 -4.41 -7.38 -21.74
N CYS A 523 -4.70 -8.11 -20.66
CA CYS A 523 -4.11 -9.45 -20.43
C CYS A 523 -4.56 -10.53 -21.43
N ARG A 524 -5.46 -10.23 -22.39
CA ARG A 524 -5.78 -11.11 -23.53
C ARG A 524 -4.74 -11.06 -24.64
N THR A 525 -4.11 -9.90 -24.82
CA THR A 525 -3.22 -9.62 -25.95
C THR A 525 -1.85 -9.10 -25.57
N ALA A 526 -1.61 -8.81 -24.29
CA ALA A 526 -0.33 -8.25 -23.85
C ALA A 526 0.22 -8.89 -22.59
N ARG A 527 1.55 -8.80 -22.47
CA ARG A 527 2.33 -9.18 -21.30
C ARG A 527 3.36 -8.09 -21.01
N MET A 528 3.87 -8.01 -19.79
CA MET A 528 4.95 -7.09 -19.44
C MET A 528 6.13 -7.84 -18.84
N VAL A 529 7.34 -7.61 -19.34
CA VAL A 529 8.56 -8.05 -18.66
C VAL A 529 8.97 -7.03 -17.59
N VAL A 530 9.35 -7.53 -16.41
CA VAL A 530 9.86 -6.77 -15.26
C VAL A 530 11.13 -7.41 -14.73
N GLN A 531 12.04 -6.58 -14.19
CA GLN A 531 13.22 -7.04 -13.47
C GLN A 531 13.11 -6.58 -12.02
N ARG A 532 12.86 -7.49 -11.07
CA ARG A 532 12.83 -7.12 -9.65
C ARG A 532 14.25 -6.99 -9.11
N LYS A 533 14.45 -6.04 -8.21
CA LYS A 533 15.74 -5.81 -7.57
C LYS A 533 16.16 -7.01 -6.74
N GLY A 534 17.38 -7.50 -6.97
CA GLY A 534 17.94 -8.67 -6.30
C GLY A 534 17.59 -10.02 -6.95
N GLU A 535 16.67 -10.07 -7.91
CA GLU A 535 16.38 -11.30 -8.65
C GLU A 535 17.36 -11.49 -9.81
N SER A 536 17.84 -12.73 -10.00
CA SER A 536 18.79 -13.06 -11.07
C SER A 536 18.14 -13.24 -12.44
N ARG A 537 16.81 -13.25 -12.53
CA ARG A 537 16.04 -13.42 -13.77
C ARG A 537 14.90 -12.41 -13.80
N ALA A 538 14.58 -11.92 -15.00
CA ALA A 538 13.37 -11.16 -15.21
C ALA A 538 12.13 -12.08 -15.16
N SER A 539 11.01 -11.48 -14.82
CA SER A 539 9.70 -12.12 -14.81
C SER A 539 8.76 -11.46 -15.82
N ILE A 540 7.81 -12.22 -16.33
CA ILE A 540 6.75 -11.76 -17.22
C ILE A 540 5.45 -11.73 -16.43
N VAL A 541 4.88 -10.55 -16.29
CA VAL A 541 3.61 -10.32 -15.60
C VAL A 541 2.46 -10.11 -16.59
N ALA A 542 1.24 -10.39 -16.18
CA ALA A 542 0.04 -10.21 -17.00
C ALA A 542 -0.43 -8.75 -17.13
N CYS A 543 -0.04 -7.86 -16.23
CA CYS A 543 -0.56 -6.51 -16.17
C CYS A 543 0.54 -5.46 -15.95
N THR A 544 0.49 -4.35 -16.70
CA THR A 544 1.39 -3.20 -16.55
C THR A 544 1.19 -2.44 -15.25
N LEU A 545 0.00 -2.54 -14.65
CA LEU A 545 -0.37 -1.89 -13.38
C LEU A 545 -0.16 -2.77 -12.16
N LEU A 546 0.09 -4.07 -12.33
CA LEU A 546 0.24 -5.04 -11.23
C LEU A 546 1.60 -5.76 -11.27
N PRO A 547 2.75 -5.06 -11.36
CA PRO A 547 4.05 -5.70 -11.49
C PRO A 547 4.50 -6.46 -10.22
N TYR A 548 3.89 -6.17 -9.07
CA TYR A 548 4.24 -6.76 -7.77
C TYR A 548 3.29 -7.89 -7.34
N GLU A 549 2.14 -8.03 -7.99
CA GLU A 549 1.13 -9.02 -7.59
C GLU A 549 1.55 -10.43 -8.01
N ALA A 550 1.84 -11.29 -7.04
CA ALA A 550 2.35 -12.64 -7.28
C ALA A 550 1.42 -13.49 -8.17
N ARG A 551 0.10 -13.27 -8.08
CA ARG A 551 -0.87 -13.98 -8.93
C ARG A 551 -0.75 -13.63 -10.42
N PHE A 552 -0.26 -12.43 -10.73
CA PHE A 552 -0.06 -11.94 -12.09
C PHE A 552 1.35 -12.21 -12.61
N ASP A 553 2.27 -12.73 -11.78
CA ASP A 553 3.60 -13.17 -12.20
C ASP A 553 3.52 -14.53 -12.90
N LEU A 554 3.91 -14.61 -14.17
CA LEU A 554 3.74 -15.79 -15.01
C LEU A 554 5.06 -16.52 -15.32
N GLY A 555 6.14 -16.21 -14.60
CA GLY A 555 7.45 -16.80 -14.79
C GLY A 555 8.33 -16.10 -15.82
N SER A 556 9.41 -16.74 -16.25
CA SER A 556 10.54 -16.06 -16.92
C SER A 556 10.63 -16.27 -18.44
N THR A 557 9.61 -16.82 -19.09
CA THR A 557 9.63 -17.16 -20.53
C THR A 557 8.28 -16.83 -21.16
N LEU A 558 8.26 -16.42 -22.43
CA LEU A 558 7.01 -16.10 -23.13
C LEU A 558 6.07 -17.31 -23.18
N ALA A 559 6.61 -18.52 -23.34
CA ALA A 559 5.84 -19.76 -23.29
C ALA A 559 5.09 -19.95 -21.95
N ALA A 560 5.78 -19.81 -20.82
CA ALA A 560 5.15 -19.88 -19.48
C ALA A 560 4.10 -18.77 -19.26
N SER A 561 4.30 -17.60 -19.89
CA SER A 561 3.40 -16.45 -19.78
C SER A 561 2.05 -16.63 -20.47
N ALA A 562 1.87 -17.68 -21.28
CA ALA A 562 0.61 -17.98 -21.96
C ALA A 562 -0.51 -18.47 -21.00
N ARG A 563 -0.17 -18.75 -19.74
CA ARG A 563 -1.16 -19.23 -18.75
C ARG A 563 -2.28 -18.18 -18.51
N PRO A 564 -3.53 -18.62 -18.27
CA PRO A 564 -4.63 -17.73 -17.94
C PRO A 564 -4.40 -16.96 -16.64
N VAL A 565 -5.04 -15.80 -16.51
CA VAL A 565 -5.04 -14.97 -15.30
C VAL A 565 -6.45 -14.58 -14.87
N THR A 566 -6.63 -14.20 -13.61
CA THR A 566 -7.93 -13.78 -13.10
C THR A 566 -8.19 -12.29 -13.34
N LEU A 567 -9.44 -11.90 -13.58
CA LEU A 567 -9.90 -10.50 -13.57
C LEU A 567 -10.60 -10.12 -12.26
N ASP A 568 -10.11 -10.66 -11.14
CA ASP A 568 -10.68 -10.44 -9.81
C ASP A 568 -10.00 -9.32 -9.02
N HIS A 569 -8.93 -8.73 -9.56
CA HIS A 569 -8.27 -7.58 -8.94
C HIS A 569 -9.10 -6.30 -9.12
N PRO A 570 -9.19 -5.40 -8.12
CA PRO A 570 -9.91 -4.13 -8.25
C PRO A 570 -9.48 -3.30 -9.46
N TYR A 571 -8.19 -3.28 -9.79
CA TYR A 571 -7.69 -2.61 -11.01
C TYR A 571 -8.20 -3.27 -12.30
N CYS A 572 -8.41 -4.58 -12.32
CA CYS A 572 -9.05 -5.23 -13.47
C CYS A 572 -10.47 -4.70 -13.67
N ALA A 573 -11.24 -4.62 -12.57
CA ALA A 573 -12.59 -4.09 -12.58
C ALA A 573 -12.62 -2.60 -12.99
N GLN A 574 -11.84 -1.77 -12.30
CA GLN A 574 -11.83 -0.31 -12.49
C GLN A 574 -11.21 0.11 -13.83
N PHE A 575 -10.23 -0.61 -14.36
CA PHE A 575 -9.48 -0.18 -15.53
C PHE A 575 -9.91 -0.90 -16.81
N CYS A 576 -10.03 -2.23 -16.80
CA CYS A 576 -10.32 -3.00 -18.02
C CYS A 576 -11.82 -3.23 -18.25
N VAL A 577 -12.64 -3.10 -17.21
CA VAL A 577 -14.04 -3.54 -17.26
C VAL A 577 -15.04 -2.39 -17.12
N PHE A 578 -14.82 -1.50 -16.15
CA PHE A 578 -15.70 -0.35 -15.87
C PHE A 578 -15.08 0.98 -16.27
N GLY A 579 -13.75 1.09 -16.23
CA GLY A 579 -13.04 2.26 -16.75
C GLY A 579 -13.08 2.20 -18.26
N ALA A 580 -13.55 3.26 -18.91
CA ALA A 580 -13.50 3.44 -20.35
C ALA A 580 -12.06 3.56 -20.90
N SER A 581 -11.05 3.07 -20.16
CA SER A 581 -9.63 3.27 -20.39
C SER A 581 -9.00 2.03 -21.00
N SER A 582 -8.31 2.20 -22.13
CA SER A 582 -7.60 1.11 -22.80
C SER A 582 -6.10 1.29 -22.67
N CYS A 583 -5.40 0.32 -22.08
CA CYS A 583 -3.93 0.20 -22.14
C CYS A 583 -3.44 -0.34 -23.52
N MET A 584 -4.33 -0.53 -24.49
CA MET A 584 -3.90 -1.01 -25.80
C MET A 584 -3.14 0.07 -26.58
N GLY A 585 -2.16 -0.35 -27.37
CA GLY A 585 -1.55 0.49 -28.39
C GLY A 585 -2.59 0.97 -29.41
N ALA A 586 -2.25 2.01 -30.17
CA ALA A 586 -3.08 2.46 -31.29
C ALA A 586 -3.27 1.28 -32.27
N ARG A 587 -4.52 0.83 -32.43
CA ARG A 587 -4.90 -0.23 -33.39
C ARG A 587 -4.62 0.19 -34.82
#